data_AF-A0AAD7IUG8-F1
#
_entry.id   AF-A0AAD7IUG8-F1
#
_cell.length_a   1.000
_cell.length_b   1.000
_cell.length_c   1.000
_cell.angle_alpha   90.00
_cell.angle_beta   90.00
_cell.angle_gamma   90.00
#
_symmetry.space_group_name_H-M   'P 1'
#
loop_
_entity.id
_entity.type
_entity.pdbx_description
1 polymer ?
#
loop_
_entity_poly.entity_id
_entity_poly.type
_entity_poly.pdbx_seq_one_letter_code
_entity_poly.pdbx_strand_id
1 'polypeptide(L)'
;MAPKIPDEILSQILAPLFQIPDHLFLSTSLDSPFATSSSTSSILLVSKSWFRVGTLLLYSFVILRSKGQATALQATLRDLPDLGRFVKHLRVENGYGMSMYQILGQTPNVASLVLSLHIRDSSDGLVKGLPLINPKRLAIIDETEMFLKNKSVVKLKNALEMCGPKWSNLVGPLFP
;
A
#
# COMPACT_ATOMS: atom_id res chain seq x y z
N MET A 1 -24.46 -31.00 13.10
CA MET A 1 -23.71 -30.09 12.19
C MET A 1 -23.89 -28.68 12.71
N ALA A 2 -22.81 -27.97 13.04
CA ALA A 2 -22.93 -26.56 13.38
C ALA A 2 -23.34 -25.75 12.14
N PRO A 3 -24.22 -24.76 12.26
CA PRO A 3 -24.63 -23.93 11.14
C PRO A 3 -23.42 -23.19 10.55
N LYS A 4 -23.31 -23.19 9.23
CA LYS A 4 -22.22 -22.51 8.52
C LYS A 4 -22.46 -21.00 8.60
N ILE A 5 -21.53 -20.28 9.21
CA ILE A 5 -21.59 -18.81 9.30
C ILE A 5 -21.55 -18.22 7.88
N PRO A 6 -22.46 -17.30 7.51
CA PRO A 6 -22.41 -16.58 6.24
C PRO A 6 -21.13 -15.75 6.07
N ASP A 7 -20.69 -15.55 4.83
CA ASP A 7 -19.43 -14.85 4.54
C ASP A 7 -19.47 -13.38 4.99
N GLU A 8 -20.64 -12.74 5.01
CA GLU A 8 -20.83 -11.37 5.47
C GLU A 8 -20.59 -11.24 6.97
N ILE A 9 -21.14 -12.19 7.75
CA ILE A 9 -20.95 -12.24 9.20
C ILE A 9 -19.50 -12.57 9.51
N LEU A 10 -18.91 -13.52 8.78
CA LEU A 10 -17.49 -13.82 8.92
C LEU A 10 -16.61 -12.61 8.59
N SER A 11 -16.96 -11.86 7.54
CA SER A 11 -16.25 -10.64 7.17
C SER A 11 -16.31 -9.59 8.28
N GLN A 12 -17.47 -9.38 8.90
CA GLN A 12 -17.61 -8.47 10.04
C GLN A 12 -16.79 -8.91 11.26
N ILE A 13 -16.71 -10.24 11.52
CA ILE A 13 -15.89 -10.79 12.60
C ILE A 13 -14.40 -10.59 12.31
N LEU A 14 -13.97 -10.79 11.06
CA LEU A 14 -12.57 -10.72 10.67
C LEU A 14 -12.07 -9.28 10.46
N ALA A 15 -12.93 -8.37 10.02
CA ALA A 15 -12.54 -7.01 9.63
C ALA A 15 -11.71 -6.28 10.71
N PRO A 16 -12.08 -6.28 12.00
CA PRO A 16 -11.29 -5.61 13.04
C PRO A 16 -9.86 -6.16 13.18
N LEU A 17 -9.62 -7.42 12.80
CA LEU A 17 -8.30 -8.04 12.89
C LEU A 17 -7.36 -7.64 11.74
N PHE A 18 -7.92 -7.18 10.62
CA PHE A 18 -7.17 -6.73 9.45
C PHE A 18 -7.16 -5.20 9.28
N GLN A 19 -8.04 -4.50 9.99
CA GLN A 19 -8.10 -3.05 9.95
C GLN A 19 -6.89 -2.42 10.62
N ILE A 20 -6.34 -1.41 9.95
CA ILE A 20 -5.28 -0.57 10.49
C ILE A 20 -5.87 0.82 10.74
N PRO A 21 -5.82 1.35 11.97
CA PRO A 21 -6.27 2.70 12.26
C PRO A 21 -5.62 3.74 11.34
N ASP A 22 -6.41 4.67 10.81
CA ASP A 22 -5.94 5.68 9.85
C ASP A 22 -4.74 6.49 10.38
N HIS A 23 -4.74 6.84 11.68
CA HIS A 23 -3.64 7.58 12.31
C HIS A 23 -2.31 6.80 12.34
N LEU A 24 -2.36 5.46 12.39
CA LEU A 24 -1.17 4.62 12.27
C LEU A 24 -0.76 4.47 10.80
N PHE A 25 -1.73 4.21 9.92
CA PHE A 25 -1.45 4.01 8.50
C PHE A 25 -0.83 5.25 7.85
N LEU A 26 -1.40 6.43 8.11
CA LEU A 26 -0.97 7.73 7.58
C LEU A 26 0.15 8.37 8.41
N SER A 27 0.68 7.69 9.43
CA SER A 27 1.77 8.23 10.25
C SER A 27 2.98 8.57 9.39
N THR A 28 3.46 9.80 9.51
CA THR A 28 4.68 10.30 8.86
C THR A 28 5.89 10.25 9.79
N SER A 29 5.78 9.55 10.93
CA SER A 29 6.90 9.30 11.83
C SER A 29 8.04 8.54 11.13
N LEU A 30 9.28 8.83 11.55
CA LEU A 30 10.48 8.17 11.03
C LEU A 30 10.46 6.67 11.32
N ASP A 31 10.15 6.33 12.56
CA ASP A 31 9.92 4.95 12.96
C ASP A 31 8.55 4.52 12.46
N SER A 32 8.55 3.58 11.51
CA SER A 32 7.34 2.98 11.01
C SER A 32 6.57 2.33 12.16
N PRO A 33 5.27 2.64 12.37
CA PRO A 33 4.47 1.95 13.39
C PRO A 33 4.29 0.46 13.07
N PHE A 34 4.70 0.03 11.88
CA PHE A 34 4.66 -1.35 11.44
C PHE A 34 6.00 -2.06 11.55
N ALA A 35 7.05 -1.41 12.09
CA ALA A 35 8.38 -1.99 12.23
C ALA A 35 8.33 -3.36 12.94
N THR A 36 7.56 -3.46 14.03
CA THR A 36 7.43 -4.65 14.89
C THR A 36 6.09 -5.37 14.76
N SER A 37 5.22 -4.99 13.82
CA SER A 37 3.89 -5.58 13.69
C SER A 37 3.96 -7.05 13.25
N SER A 38 3.29 -7.93 13.98
CA SER A 38 3.10 -9.33 13.60
C SER A 38 2.23 -9.47 12.36
N SER A 39 2.53 -10.48 11.53
CA SER A 39 1.69 -10.81 10.39
C SER A 39 0.33 -11.35 10.84
N THR A 40 -0.75 -10.79 10.29
CA THR A 40 -2.12 -11.30 10.48
C THR A 40 -2.45 -12.48 9.56
N SER A 41 -1.49 -12.95 8.76
CA SER A 41 -1.69 -14.05 7.80
C SER A 41 -2.03 -15.39 8.46
N SER A 42 -1.65 -15.61 9.73
CA SER A 42 -1.98 -16.83 10.47
C SER A 42 -3.50 -17.04 10.62
N ILE A 43 -4.27 -15.95 10.65
CA ILE A 43 -5.74 -15.95 10.68
C ILE A 43 -6.30 -16.71 9.46
N LEU A 44 -5.64 -16.63 8.31
CA LEU A 44 -6.11 -17.28 7.08
C LEU A 44 -6.04 -18.81 7.13
N LEU A 45 -5.31 -19.38 8.09
CA LEU A 45 -5.06 -20.83 8.17
C LEU A 45 -6.13 -21.59 8.98
N VAL A 46 -7.10 -20.89 9.56
CA VAL A 46 -8.14 -21.50 10.42
C VAL A 46 -9.08 -22.40 9.61
N SER A 47 -9.56 -21.95 8.45
CA SER A 47 -10.46 -22.72 7.59
C SER A 47 -10.51 -22.15 6.16
N LYS A 48 -11.07 -22.91 5.21
CA LYS A 48 -11.25 -22.44 3.82
C LYS A 48 -12.13 -21.19 3.71
N SER A 49 -13.14 -21.03 4.58
CA SER A 49 -13.98 -19.82 4.60
C SER A 49 -13.20 -18.62 5.13
N TRP A 50 -12.39 -18.79 6.17
CA TRP A 50 -11.51 -17.74 6.71
C TRP A 50 -10.45 -17.34 5.70
N PHE A 51 -9.86 -18.30 4.99
CA PHE A 51 -8.94 -18.02 3.90
C PHE A 51 -9.61 -17.16 2.81
N ARG A 52 -10.78 -17.57 2.31
CA ARG A 52 -11.49 -16.83 1.24
C ARG A 52 -11.84 -15.40 1.66
N VAL A 53 -12.51 -15.23 2.80
CA VAL A 53 -12.99 -13.92 3.27
C VAL A 53 -11.83 -13.06 3.77
N GLY A 54 -10.94 -13.62 4.58
CA GLY A 54 -9.80 -12.92 5.16
C GLY A 54 -8.77 -12.49 4.13
N THR A 55 -8.59 -13.22 3.02
CA THR A 55 -7.67 -12.78 1.95
C THR A 55 -8.08 -11.42 1.40
N LEU A 56 -9.37 -11.20 1.16
CA LEU A 56 -9.85 -9.91 0.64
C LEU A 56 -9.58 -8.77 1.62
N LEU A 57 -9.74 -9.03 2.92
CA LEU A 57 -9.48 -8.07 3.99
C LEU A 57 -7.97 -7.79 4.16
N LEU A 58 -7.14 -8.83 4.11
CA LEU A 58 -5.68 -8.72 4.19
C LEU A 58 -5.12 -7.85 3.07
N TYR A 59 -5.63 -8.01 1.84
CA TYR A 59 -5.17 -7.22 0.70
C TYR A 59 -5.69 -5.78 0.70
N SER A 60 -6.67 -5.44 1.55
CA SER A 60 -7.16 -4.06 1.66
C SER A 60 -6.08 -3.08 2.11
N PHE A 61 -5.19 -3.53 3.01
CA PHE A 61 -4.06 -2.77 3.53
C PHE A 61 -2.74 -3.44 3.17
N VAL A 62 -2.00 -2.82 2.26
CA VAL A 62 -0.69 -3.29 1.83
C VAL A 62 0.39 -2.34 2.34
N ILE A 63 1.37 -2.90 3.04
CA ILE A 63 2.51 -2.16 3.58
C ILE A 63 3.79 -2.83 3.07
N LEU A 64 4.51 -2.12 2.20
CA LEU A 64 5.77 -2.56 1.62
C LEU A 64 6.93 -1.91 2.36
N ARG A 65 7.69 -2.74 3.08
CA ARG A 65 8.86 -2.37 3.90
C ARG A 65 10.16 -2.97 3.40
N SER A 66 10.09 -3.95 2.48
CA SER A 66 11.27 -4.55 1.85
C SER A 66 11.07 -4.84 0.37
N LYS A 67 12.19 -4.97 -0.35
CA LYS A 67 12.20 -5.37 -1.76
C LYS A 67 11.58 -6.75 -1.97
N GLY A 68 11.83 -7.68 -1.05
CA GLY A 68 11.24 -9.02 -1.07
C GLY A 68 9.70 -8.98 -1.01
N GLN A 69 9.13 -8.11 -0.16
CA GLN A 69 7.68 -7.91 -0.11
C GLN A 69 7.12 -7.34 -1.41
N ALA A 70 7.79 -6.35 -2.01
CA ALA A 70 7.37 -5.77 -3.28
C ALA A 70 7.40 -6.82 -4.41
N THR A 71 8.49 -7.59 -4.52
CA THR A 71 8.61 -8.65 -5.54
C THR A 71 7.59 -9.77 -5.31
N ALA A 72 7.35 -10.17 -4.06
CA ALA A 72 6.33 -11.16 -3.73
C ALA A 72 4.93 -10.68 -4.11
N LEU A 73 4.57 -9.44 -3.75
CA LEU A 73 3.27 -8.86 -4.11
C LEU A 73 3.11 -8.74 -5.62
N GLN A 74 4.13 -8.25 -6.33
CA GLN A 74 4.14 -8.20 -7.79
C GLN A 74 3.86 -9.58 -8.41
N ALA A 75 4.55 -10.62 -7.94
CA ALA A 75 4.33 -11.98 -8.43
C ALA A 75 2.89 -12.44 -8.13
N THR A 76 2.38 -12.19 -6.92
CA THR A 76 1.02 -12.56 -6.56
C THR A 76 -0.03 -11.82 -7.39
N LEU A 77 0.14 -10.52 -7.65
CA LEU A 77 -0.80 -9.75 -8.48
C LEU A 77 -0.70 -10.09 -9.97
N ARG A 78 0.44 -10.57 -10.44
CA ARG A 78 0.56 -11.16 -11.78
C ARG A 78 -0.22 -12.46 -11.89
N ASP A 79 -0.10 -13.34 -10.90
CA ASP A 79 -0.68 -14.67 -10.94
C ASP A 79 -2.18 -14.64 -10.56
N LEU A 80 -2.60 -13.68 -9.72
CA LEU A 80 -3.96 -13.46 -9.22
C LEU A 80 -4.36 -11.98 -9.32
N PRO A 81 -4.60 -11.45 -10.53
CA PRO A 81 -4.80 -10.01 -10.76
C PRO A 81 -6.04 -9.43 -10.07
N ASP A 82 -7.06 -10.24 -9.81
CA ASP A 82 -8.26 -9.79 -9.11
C ASP A 82 -7.98 -9.30 -7.69
N LEU A 83 -6.93 -9.82 -7.03
CA LEU A 83 -6.50 -9.36 -5.70
C LEU A 83 -6.12 -7.89 -5.69
N GLY A 84 -5.57 -7.38 -6.80
CA GLY A 84 -5.15 -5.99 -6.91
C GLY A 84 -6.31 -5.00 -6.79
N ARG A 85 -7.54 -5.40 -7.14
CA ARG A 85 -8.74 -4.58 -6.99
C ARG A 85 -9.14 -4.35 -5.53
N PHE A 86 -8.71 -5.23 -4.63
CA PHE A 86 -8.98 -5.14 -3.21
C PHE A 86 -8.00 -4.23 -2.49
N VAL A 87 -6.84 -3.91 -3.06
CA VAL A 87 -5.88 -2.98 -2.49
C VAL A 87 -6.47 -1.56 -2.46
N LYS A 88 -6.79 -1.08 -1.26
CA LYS A 88 -7.35 0.27 -1.02
C LYS A 88 -6.35 1.20 -0.35
N HIS A 89 -5.47 0.65 0.47
CA HIS A 89 -4.48 1.39 1.23
C HIS A 89 -3.09 0.82 0.91
N LEU A 90 -2.23 1.63 0.30
CA LEU A 90 -0.88 1.24 -0.07
C LEU A 90 0.14 2.16 0.60
N ARG A 91 0.99 1.59 1.45
CA ARG A 91 2.12 2.27 2.09
C ARG A 91 3.43 1.70 1.55
N VAL A 92 4.32 2.57 1.08
CA VAL A 92 5.59 2.18 0.46
C VAL A 92 6.72 2.92 1.16
N GLU A 93 7.56 2.18 1.87
CA GLU A 93 8.62 2.74 2.71
C GLU A 93 9.98 2.83 2.00
N ASN A 94 10.03 2.61 0.68
CA ASN A 94 11.22 2.79 -0.17
C ASN A 94 10.84 2.88 -1.67
N GLY A 95 11.84 2.90 -2.57
CA GLY A 95 11.63 2.95 -4.02
C GLY A 95 11.28 1.62 -4.70
N TYR A 96 11.74 0.48 -4.17
CA TYR A 96 11.60 -0.92 -4.65
C TYR A 96 11.70 -1.18 -6.18
N GLY A 97 12.20 -0.23 -6.97
CA GLY A 97 12.43 -0.38 -8.40
C GLY A 97 11.18 -0.70 -9.22
N MET A 98 11.36 -1.42 -10.32
CA MET A 98 10.31 -1.68 -11.32
C MET A 98 9.16 -2.55 -10.82
N SER A 99 9.30 -3.26 -9.70
CA SER A 99 8.17 -3.96 -9.06
C SER A 99 7.01 -3.00 -8.77
N MET A 100 7.32 -1.76 -8.37
CA MET A 100 6.28 -0.76 -8.07
C MET A 100 5.47 -0.34 -9.30
N TYR A 101 6.06 -0.32 -10.49
CA TYR A 101 5.33 0.00 -11.71
C TYR A 101 4.21 -1.02 -11.97
N GLN A 102 4.54 -2.31 -11.82
CA GLN A 102 3.59 -3.39 -12.03
C GLN A 102 2.52 -3.43 -10.94
N ILE A 103 2.92 -3.25 -9.67
CA ILE A 103 1.98 -3.21 -8.53
C ILE A 103 0.98 -2.07 -8.71
N LEU A 104 1.44 -0.85 -9.02
CA LEU A 104 0.56 0.30 -9.22
C LEU A 104 -0.38 0.11 -10.42
N GLY A 105 0.12 -0.48 -11.52
CA GLY A 105 -0.72 -0.81 -12.68
C GLY A 105 -1.77 -1.89 -12.41
N GLN A 106 -1.58 -2.73 -11.39
CA GLN A 106 -2.51 -3.80 -11.01
C GLN A 106 -3.39 -3.43 -9.81
N THR A 107 -3.23 -2.24 -9.23
CA THR A 107 -3.97 -1.79 -8.04
C THR A 107 -4.79 -0.51 -8.33
N PRO A 108 -5.77 -0.58 -9.24
CA PRO A 108 -6.49 0.62 -9.72
C PRO A 108 -7.33 1.30 -8.65
N ASN A 109 -7.60 0.63 -7.52
CA ASN A 109 -8.49 1.10 -6.47
C ASN A 109 -7.75 1.65 -5.23
N VAL A 110 -6.45 1.94 -5.34
CA VAL A 110 -5.69 2.57 -4.26
C VAL A 110 -6.32 3.92 -3.95
N ALA A 111 -6.94 4.02 -2.77
CA ALA A 111 -7.60 5.22 -2.27
C ALA A 111 -6.70 6.00 -1.31
N SER A 112 -5.85 5.32 -0.53
CA SER A 112 -4.88 5.97 0.36
C SER A 112 -3.48 5.52 0.00
N LEU A 113 -2.63 6.49 -0.33
CA LEU A 113 -1.23 6.26 -0.67
C LEU A 113 -0.33 6.92 0.38
N VAL A 114 0.65 6.17 0.88
CA VAL A 114 1.71 6.71 1.72
C VAL A 114 3.05 6.39 1.08
N LEU A 115 3.88 7.41 0.85
CA LEU A 115 5.19 7.26 0.23
C LEU A 115 6.28 7.80 1.13
N SER A 116 7.34 7.02 1.29
CA SER A 116 8.58 7.49 1.88
C SER A 116 9.50 8.09 0.82
N LEU A 117 10.03 9.28 1.12
CA LEU A 117 11.10 9.91 0.35
C LEU A 117 12.49 9.45 0.81
N HIS A 118 12.58 8.56 1.80
CA HIS A 118 13.82 7.90 2.16
C HIS A 118 14.11 6.73 1.18
N ILE A 119 14.57 7.10 -0.01
CA ILE A 119 14.79 6.16 -1.10
C ILE A 119 16.24 5.67 -1.13
N ARG A 120 16.42 4.37 -0.84
CA ARG A 120 17.72 3.69 -0.92
C ARG A 120 17.88 2.88 -2.21
N ASP A 121 16.78 2.43 -2.82
CA ASP A 121 16.75 1.73 -4.12
C ASP A 121 16.37 2.71 -5.26
N SER A 122 16.01 2.20 -6.44
CA SER A 122 15.49 3.03 -7.54
C SER A 122 14.04 3.44 -7.29
N SER A 123 13.70 4.70 -7.59
CA SER A 123 12.32 5.23 -7.63
C SER A 123 11.64 5.09 -8.99
N ASP A 124 12.31 4.53 -10.01
CA ASP A 124 11.83 4.59 -11.38
C ASP A 124 10.47 3.87 -11.57
N GLY A 125 10.22 2.81 -10.81
CA GLY A 125 8.92 2.13 -10.86
C GLY A 125 7.79 2.94 -10.24
N LEU A 126 8.05 3.67 -9.15
CA LEU A 126 7.09 4.63 -8.58
C LEU A 126 6.80 5.75 -9.57
N VAL A 127 7.85 6.38 -10.11
CA VAL A 127 7.74 7.48 -11.08
C VAL A 127 6.87 7.09 -12.28
N LYS A 128 7.06 5.88 -12.82
CA LYS A 128 6.27 5.37 -13.95
C LYS A 128 4.87 4.91 -13.56
N GLY A 129 4.68 4.44 -12.33
CA GLY A 129 3.42 3.86 -11.86
C GLY A 129 2.43 4.86 -11.27
N LEU A 130 2.90 5.98 -10.71
CA LEU A 130 2.04 7.02 -10.14
C LEU A 130 0.94 7.55 -11.09
N PRO A 131 1.21 7.74 -12.39
CA PRO A 131 0.16 8.11 -13.35
C PRO A 131 -0.96 7.06 -13.54
N LEU A 132 -0.75 5.82 -13.11
CA LEU A 132 -1.69 4.70 -13.30
C LEU A 132 -2.76 4.61 -12.21
N ILE A 133 -2.62 5.38 -11.13
CA ILE A 133 -3.55 5.39 -10.00
C ILE A 133 -4.16 6.78 -9.82
N ASN A 134 -5.25 6.85 -9.07
CA ASN A 134 -5.96 8.09 -8.76
C ASN A 134 -6.41 8.09 -7.28
N PRO A 135 -5.45 8.24 -6.33
CA PRO A 135 -5.72 8.14 -4.91
C PRO A 135 -6.57 9.30 -4.40
N LYS A 136 -7.30 9.04 -3.31
CA LYS A 136 -8.08 10.05 -2.57
C LYS A 136 -7.27 10.76 -1.51
N ARG A 137 -6.27 10.08 -0.93
CA ARG A 137 -5.43 10.59 0.15
C ARG A 137 -3.97 10.28 -0.17
N LEU A 138 -3.10 11.25 0.04
CA LEU A 138 -1.66 11.11 -0.07
C LEU A 138 -1.00 11.58 1.24
N ALA A 139 -0.13 10.76 1.83
CA ALA A 139 0.79 11.19 2.87
C ALA A 139 2.23 10.96 2.43
N ILE A 140 3.11 11.90 2.75
CA ILE A 140 4.52 11.86 2.39
C ILE A 140 5.35 11.81 3.67
N ILE A 141 6.25 10.85 3.75
CA ILE A 141 7.26 10.76 4.80
C ILE A 141 8.51 11.44 4.22
N ASP A 142 8.75 12.69 4.62
CA ASP A 142 9.91 13.49 4.19
C ASP A 142 10.86 13.68 5.37
N GLU A 143 12.12 13.29 5.20
CA GLU A 143 13.20 13.63 6.12
C GLU A 143 13.91 14.86 5.54
N THR A 144 13.64 16.02 6.16
CA THR A 144 14.23 17.29 5.77
C THR A 144 15.75 17.26 5.96
N GLU A 145 16.46 17.79 4.95
CA GLU A 145 17.89 18.16 4.90
C GLU A 145 18.90 17.14 4.32
N MET A 146 18.90 15.86 4.68
CA MET A 146 20.00 14.96 4.23
C MET A 146 19.85 14.39 2.81
N PHE A 147 18.62 14.27 2.29
CA PHE A 147 18.35 13.55 1.03
C PHE A 147 18.05 14.43 -0.19
N LEU A 148 18.17 15.75 -0.06
CA LEU A 148 17.90 16.71 -1.16
C LEU A 148 18.80 16.50 -2.38
N LYS A 149 19.94 15.84 -2.23
CA LYS A 149 20.86 15.50 -3.34
C LYS A 149 20.56 14.15 -4.00
N ASN A 150 19.65 13.35 -3.46
CA ASN A 150 19.35 12.03 -4.01
C ASN A 150 18.50 12.16 -5.28
N LYS A 151 19.09 11.80 -6.43
CA LYS A 151 18.42 11.87 -7.74
C LYS A 151 17.10 11.08 -7.77
N SER A 152 17.00 9.95 -7.06
CA SER A 152 15.77 9.15 -6.99
C SER A 152 14.66 9.89 -6.25
N VAL A 153 15.01 10.64 -5.20
CA VAL A 153 14.07 11.47 -4.43
C VAL A 153 13.58 12.64 -5.26
N VAL A 154 14.50 13.36 -5.92
CA VAL A 154 14.16 14.47 -6.83
C VAL A 154 13.24 13.99 -7.95
N LYS A 155 13.55 12.86 -8.59
CA LYS A 155 12.68 12.25 -9.60
C LYS A 155 11.28 11.96 -9.06
N LEU A 156 11.17 11.42 -7.85
CA LEU A 156 9.87 11.09 -7.26
C LEU A 156 9.09 12.35 -6.90
N LYS A 157 9.73 13.38 -6.33
CA LYS A 157 9.10 14.69 -6.05
C LYS A 157 8.53 15.30 -7.33
N ASN A 158 9.31 15.37 -8.40
CA ASN A 158 8.85 15.87 -9.70
C ASN A 158 7.67 15.04 -10.25
N ALA A 159 7.71 13.71 -10.10
CA ALA A 159 6.62 12.85 -10.53
C ALA A 159 5.33 13.12 -9.74
N LEU A 160 5.43 13.34 -8.43
CA LEU A 160 4.30 13.70 -7.58
C LEU A 160 3.71 15.05 -7.96
N GLU A 161 4.55 16.05 -8.22
CA GLU A 161 4.11 17.38 -8.69
C GLU A 161 3.39 17.29 -10.05
N MET A 162 3.86 16.42 -10.96
CA MET A 162 3.22 16.22 -12.26
C MET A 162 1.92 15.41 -12.20
N CYS A 163 1.80 14.48 -11.23
CA CYS A 163 0.64 13.58 -11.11
C CYS A 163 -0.44 14.14 -10.21
N GLY A 164 -0.07 14.83 -9.12
CA GLY A 164 -1.00 15.38 -8.12
C GLY A 164 -2.17 16.15 -8.73
N PRO A 165 -1.92 17.13 -9.63
CA PRO A 165 -2.99 17.88 -10.30
C PRO A 165 -3.90 17.03 -11.20
N LYS A 166 -3.45 15.86 -11.64
CA LYS A 166 -4.22 14.94 -12.50
C LYS A 166 -5.06 13.95 -11.69
N TRP A 167 -4.81 13.81 -10.39
CA TRP A 167 -5.59 12.94 -9.52
C TRP A 167 -6.89 13.61 -9.09
N SER A 168 -7.92 13.45 -9.90
CA SER A 168 -9.25 14.04 -9.68
C SER A 168 -9.94 13.58 -8.38
N ASN A 169 -9.51 12.47 -7.79
CA ASN A 169 -10.07 11.94 -6.56
C ASN A 169 -9.43 12.51 -5.29
N LEU A 170 -8.32 13.23 -5.39
CA LEU A 170 -7.53 13.66 -4.25
C LEU A 170 -8.32 14.69 -3.42
N VAL A 171 -8.53 14.40 -2.13
CA VAL A 171 -9.26 15.25 -1.18
C VAL A 171 -8.30 15.73 -0.10
N GLY A 172 -8.02 17.03 -0.07
CA GLY A 172 -7.24 17.70 0.98
C GLY A 172 -5.99 18.42 0.46
N PRO A 173 -5.51 19.46 1.18
CA PRO A 173 -4.33 20.19 0.79
C PRO A 173 -3.09 19.29 0.90
N LEU A 174 -2.34 19.26 -0.21
CA LEU A 174 -1.01 18.70 -0.31
C LEU A 174 -0.06 19.62 0.50
N PHE A 175 0.74 19.03 1.39
CA PHE A 175 1.79 19.67 2.19
C PHE A 175 1.33 20.42 3.46
N PRO A 176 2.00 20.24 4.61
CA PRO A 176 2.16 21.32 5.57
C PRO A 176 3.04 22.43 5.01
#